data_AF-A0A941GNV5-F1
#
_entry.id   AF-A0A941GNV5-F1
#
_cell.length_a   1.000
_cell.length_b   1.000
_cell.length_c   1.000
_cell.angle_alpha   90.00
_cell.angle_beta   90.00
_cell.angle_gamma   90.00
#
_symmetry.space_group_name_H-M   'P 1'
#
loop_
_entity.id
_entity.type
_entity.pdbx_description
1 polymer ?
#
loop_
_entity_poly.entity_id
_entity_poly.type
_entity_poly.pdbx_seq_one_letter_code
_entity_poly.pdbx_strand_id
1 'polypeptide(L)'
;MTAIEPVEKELPEQKQPGNKSSGSFTAVLTSTFITIFFAEMGDKTQLATLLISAESQSPWVVFAGAAAALIATSLLGVLLGYWLAKRLSPKVLDIAVAILLLVISGLLLGDVVGS
;
A
#
# COMPACT_ATOMS: atom_id res chain seq x y z
N MET A 1 -55.69 37.00 26.93
CA MET A 1 -55.02 37.38 25.68
C MET A 1 -53.51 37.25 25.92
N THR A 2 -52.97 36.04 25.81
CA THR A 2 -51.54 35.81 25.54
C THR A 2 -51.42 34.39 24.99
N ALA A 3 -51.37 34.25 23.66
CA ALA A 3 -51.01 33.01 23.01
C ALA A 3 -49.50 32.84 23.19
N ILE A 4 -49.07 31.71 23.76
CA ILE A 4 -47.66 31.36 23.83
C ILE A 4 -47.30 30.77 22.47
N GLU A 5 -46.54 31.52 21.67
CA GLU A 5 -45.97 31.00 20.43
C GLU A 5 -44.96 29.89 20.75
N PRO A 6 -44.99 28.74 20.04
CA PRO A 6 -43.96 27.74 20.17
C PRO A 6 -42.66 28.31 19.60
N VAL A 7 -41.62 28.41 20.44
CA VAL A 7 -40.26 28.73 20.00
C VAL A 7 -39.73 27.55 19.21
N GLU A 8 -40.01 27.54 17.91
CA GLU A 8 -39.37 26.68 16.93
C GLU A 8 -37.88 27.08 16.90
N LYS A 9 -37.07 26.39 17.69
CA LYS A 9 -35.61 26.53 17.61
C LYS A 9 -35.19 25.92 16.28
N GLU A 10 -35.03 26.75 15.27
CA GLU A 10 -34.28 26.37 14.08
C GLU A 10 -32.86 26.02 14.51
N LEU A 11 -32.56 24.72 14.53
CA LEU A 11 -31.23 24.23 14.79
C LEU A 11 -30.34 24.80 13.67
N PRO A 12 -29.19 25.44 13.97
CA PRO A 12 -28.34 26.01 12.94
C PRO A 12 -27.95 24.90 11.96
N GLU A 13 -28.43 25.03 10.72
CA GLU A 13 -28.06 24.14 9.64
C GLU A 13 -26.54 24.25 9.44
N GLN A 14 -25.82 23.30 10.02
CA GLN A 14 -24.39 23.14 9.81
C GLN A 14 -24.20 22.77 8.35
N LYS A 15 -24.00 23.78 7.50
CA LYS A 15 -23.59 23.63 6.11
C LYS A 15 -22.20 23.01 6.08
N GLN A 16 -22.17 21.69 6.15
CA GLN A 16 -20.97 20.92 5.83
C GLN A 16 -20.56 21.35 4.42
N PRO A 17 -19.32 21.85 4.20
CA PRO A 17 -18.87 22.14 2.87
C PRO A 17 -18.94 20.83 2.10
N GLY A 18 -19.89 20.76 1.17
CA GLY A 18 -20.06 19.63 0.28
C GLY A 18 -18.81 19.51 -0.58
N ASN A 19 -17.80 18.82 -0.08
CA ASN A 19 -16.73 18.29 -0.89
C ASN A 19 -17.29 17.12 -1.67
N LYS A 20 -18.10 17.43 -2.70
CA LYS A 20 -18.29 16.52 -3.82
C LYS A 20 -17.01 16.57 -4.65
N SER A 21 -15.95 16.01 -4.08
CA SER A 21 -14.91 15.38 -4.86
C SER A 21 -15.58 14.19 -5.55
N SER A 22 -16.26 14.44 -6.69
CA SER A 22 -16.14 13.48 -7.78
C SER A 22 -14.65 13.43 -8.03
N GLY A 23 -13.96 12.49 -7.36
CA GLY A 23 -12.54 12.31 -7.52
C GLY A 23 -12.38 12.09 -9.01
N SER A 24 -11.94 13.12 -9.71
CA SER A 24 -11.63 13.02 -11.12
C SER A 24 -10.75 11.79 -11.21
N PHE A 25 -11.05 10.87 -12.12
CA PHE A 25 -10.22 9.67 -12.28
C PHE A 25 -8.73 10.04 -12.35
N THR A 26 -8.42 11.19 -12.95
CA THR A 26 -7.11 11.83 -12.96
C THR A 26 -6.61 12.26 -11.59
N ALA A 27 -7.47 12.78 -10.71
CA ALA A 27 -7.10 13.13 -9.33
C ALA A 27 -6.76 11.87 -8.52
N VAL A 28 -7.54 10.80 -8.64
CA VAL A 28 -7.26 9.52 -7.97
C VAL A 28 -5.97 8.91 -8.51
N LEU A 29 -5.80 8.85 -9.84
CA LEU A 29 -4.58 8.37 -10.47
C LEU A 29 -3.35 9.16 -10.01
N THR A 30 -3.43 10.49 -10.05
CA THR A 30 -2.32 11.36 -9.66
C THR A 30 -2.00 11.20 -8.18
N SER A 31 -3.01 11.17 -7.30
CA SER A 31 -2.78 11.00 -5.86
C SER A 31 -2.17 9.64 -5.55
N THR A 32 -2.71 8.56 -6.12
CA THR A 32 -2.21 7.21 -5.88
C THR A 32 -0.81 7.04 -6.48
N PHE A 33 -0.56 7.57 -7.68
CA PHE A 33 0.76 7.56 -8.29
C PHE A 33 1.78 8.29 -7.42
N ILE A 34 1.50 9.53 -6.98
CA ILE A 34 2.43 10.30 -6.14
C ILE A 34 2.66 9.57 -4.81
N THR A 35 1.61 9.08 -4.14
CA THR A 35 1.76 8.36 -2.86
C THR A 35 2.63 7.12 -3.02
N ILE A 36 2.37 6.28 -4.02
CA ILE A 36 3.14 5.05 -4.26
C ILE A 36 4.56 5.40 -4.72
N PHE A 37 4.70 6.37 -5.62
CA PHE A 37 6.00 6.81 -6.13
C PHE A 37 6.91 7.29 -5.00
N PHE A 38 6.41 8.10 -4.06
CA PHE A 38 7.21 8.51 -2.89
C PHE A 38 7.46 7.37 -1.90
N ALA A 39 6.51 6.43 -1.75
CA ALA A 39 6.71 5.26 -0.90
C ALA A 39 7.75 4.28 -1.49
N GLU A 40 7.88 4.22 -2.82
CA GLU A 40 8.78 3.29 -3.53
C GLU A 40 10.05 3.95 -4.07
N MET A 41 10.13 5.28 -4.16
CA MET A 41 11.34 6.00 -4.60
C MET A 41 12.50 5.70 -3.66
N GLY A 42 13.50 4.99 -4.18
CA GLY A 42 14.65 4.57 -3.39
C GLY A 42 14.49 3.21 -2.72
N ASP A 43 13.50 2.40 -3.13
CA ASP A 43 13.49 1.00 -2.75
C ASP A 43 14.81 0.33 -3.17
N LYS A 44 15.33 -0.53 -2.29
CA LYS A 44 16.61 -1.22 -2.47
C LYS A 44 16.63 -2.02 -3.77
N THR A 45 15.47 -2.46 -4.25
CA THR A 45 15.31 -3.13 -5.54
C THR A 45 15.64 -2.23 -6.73
N GLN A 46 15.30 -0.93 -6.68
CA GLN A 46 15.62 0.03 -7.74
C GLN A 46 17.12 0.30 -7.82
N LEU A 47 17.78 0.46 -6.67
CA LEU A 47 19.24 0.63 -6.60
C LEU A 47 20.00 -0.64 -7.01
N ALA A 48 19.53 -1.82 -6.59
CA ALA A 48 20.11 -3.09 -7.00
C ALA A 48 20.02 -3.28 -8.52
N THR A 49 18.86 -3.00 -9.12
CA THR A 49 18.67 -3.07 -10.58
C THR A 49 19.56 -2.06 -11.31
N LEU A 50 19.67 -0.84 -10.80
CA LEU A 50 20.54 0.20 -11.36
C LEU A 50 22.02 -0.19 -11.29
N LEU A 51 22.49 -0.73 -10.16
CA LEU A 51 23.86 -1.19 -9.97
C LEU A 51 24.19 -2.36 -10.91
N ILE A 52 23.33 -3.37 -10.99
CA ILE A 52 23.50 -4.50 -11.92
C ILE A 52 23.49 -4.01 -13.37
N SER A 53 22.65 -3.02 -13.70
CA SER A 53 22.60 -2.42 -15.03
C SER A 53 23.83 -1.56 -15.34
N ALA A 54 24.43 -0.91 -14.34
CA ALA A 54 25.61 -0.07 -14.50
C ALA A 54 26.90 -0.91 -14.64
N GLU A 55 26.94 -2.09 -14.01
CA GLU A 55 28.07 -3.03 -14.13
C GLU A 55 28.02 -3.86 -15.43
N SER A 56 26.83 -4.01 -16.02
CA SER A 56 26.64 -4.80 -17.23
C SER A 56 26.90 -4.00 -18.51
N GLN A 57 27.69 -4.58 -19.42
CA GLN A 57 27.92 -4.05 -20.78
C GLN A 57 26.64 -4.09 -21.65
N SER A 58 25.54 -4.68 -21.17
CA SER A 58 24.26 -4.81 -21.88
C SER A 58 23.04 -4.55 -20.96
N PRO A 59 22.62 -3.28 -20.78
CA PRO A 59 21.53 -2.91 -19.87
C PRO A 59 20.18 -3.56 -20.20
N TRP A 60 19.93 -3.85 -21.48
CA TRP A 60 18.71 -4.55 -21.92
C TRP A 60 18.60 -5.99 -21.40
N VAL A 61 19.72 -6.69 -21.25
CA VAL A 61 19.75 -8.07 -20.74
C VAL A 61 19.46 -8.07 -19.23
N VAL A 62 19.99 -7.09 -18.51
CA VAL A 62 19.70 -6.90 -17.08
C VAL A 62 18.23 -6.59 -16.86
N PHE A 63 17.67 -5.68 -17.66
CA PHE A 63 16.24 -5.37 -17.61
C PHE A 63 15.39 -6.62 -17.84
N ALA A 64 15.69 -7.40 -18.89
CA ALA A 64 14.96 -8.61 -19.20
C ALA A 64 15.09 -9.67 -18.07
N GLY A 65 16.29 -9.81 -17.49
CA GLY A 65 16.54 -10.71 -16.37
C GLY A 65 15.79 -10.31 -15.10
N ALA A 66 15.83 -9.03 -14.73
CA ALA A 66 15.10 -8.50 -13.57
C ALA A 66 13.58 -8.61 -13.77
N ALA A 67 13.07 -8.29 -14.97
CA ALA A 67 11.67 -8.44 -15.31
C ALA A 67 11.22 -9.91 -15.24
N ALA A 68 12.02 -10.84 -15.79
CA ALA A 68 11.74 -12.26 -15.72
C ALA A 68 11.76 -12.78 -14.27
N ALA A 69 12.73 -12.35 -13.47
CA ALA A 69 12.83 -12.72 -12.06
C ALA A 69 11.63 -12.22 -11.25
N LEU A 70 11.18 -10.99 -11.50
CA LEU A 70 9.99 -10.41 -10.87
C LEU A 70 8.75 -11.21 -11.24
N ILE A 71 8.51 -11.45 -12.54
CA ILE A 71 7.37 -12.25 -13.01
C ILE A 71 7.39 -13.64 -12.39
N ALA A 72 8.53 -14.33 -12.40
CA ALA A 72 8.67 -15.66 -11.83
C ALA A 72 8.38 -15.67 -10.33
N THR A 73 8.94 -14.73 -9.58
CA THR A 73 8.74 -14.62 -8.13
C THR A 73 7.29 -14.28 -7.78
N SER A 74 6.68 -13.33 -8.49
CA SER A 74 5.27 -13.00 -8.32
C SER A 74 4.37 -14.18 -8.64
N LEU A 75 4.64 -14.90 -9.73
CA LEU A 75 3.86 -16.07 -10.12
C LEU A 75 3.96 -17.16 -9.04
N LEU A 76 5.16 -17.48 -8.57
CA LEU A 76 5.36 -18.43 -7.48
C LEU A 76 4.62 -17.99 -6.20
N GLY A 77 4.73 -16.71 -5.83
CA GLY A 77 4.03 -16.14 -4.68
C GLY A 77 2.51 -16.26 -4.78
N VAL A 78 1.95 -15.97 -5.95
CA VAL A 78 0.50 -16.09 -6.20
C VAL A 78 0.05 -17.54 -6.18
N LEU A 79 0.79 -18.47 -6.80
CA LEU A 79 0.44 -19.90 -6.75
C LEU A 79 0.45 -20.44 -5.32
N LEU A 80 1.52 -20.16 -4.56
CA LEU A 80 1.63 -20.56 -3.16
C LEU A 80 0.53 -19.92 -2.31
N GLY A 81 0.31 -18.61 -2.47
CA GLY A 81 -0.72 -17.87 -1.76
C GLY A 81 -2.12 -18.40 -2.06
N TYR A 82 -2.42 -18.70 -3.33
CA TYR A 82 -3.69 -19.30 -3.73
C TYR A 82 -3.88 -20.70 -3.14
N TRP A 83 -2.85 -21.55 -3.19
CA TRP A 83 -2.90 -22.89 -2.59
C TRP A 83 -3.15 -22.82 -1.08
N LEU A 84 -2.48 -21.90 -0.39
CA LEU A 84 -2.61 -21.69 1.05
C LEU A 84 -3.99 -21.13 1.42
N ALA A 85 -4.49 -20.16 0.65
CA ALA A 85 -5.82 -19.57 0.83
C ALA A 85 -6.96 -20.57 0.58
N LYS A 86 -6.75 -21.57 -0.27
CA LYS A 86 -7.72 -22.65 -0.49
C LYS A 86 -7.78 -23.63 0.70
N ARG A 87 -6.68 -23.78 1.45
CA ARG A 87 -6.56 -24.74 2.57
C ARG A 87 -6.90 -24.12 3.92
N LEU A 88 -6.69 -22.82 4.09
CA LEU A 88 -6.81 -22.11 5.35
C LEU A 88 -7.96 -21.09 5.32
N SER A 89 -8.63 -20.92 6.46
CA SER A 89 -9.66 -19.88 6.60
C SER A 89 -9.03 -18.48 6.55
N PRO A 90 -9.69 -17.47 5.95
CA PRO A 90 -9.15 -16.10 5.82
C PRO A 90 -8.65 -15.51 7.13
N LYS A 91 -9.38 -15.76 8.23
CA LYS A 91 -9.02 -15.29 9.58
C LYS A 91 -7.66 -15.81 10.06
N VAL A 92 -7.29 -17.03 9.68
CA VAL A 92 -6.00 -17.64 10.07
C VAL A 92 -4.86 -17.00 9.28
N LEU A 93 -5.08 -16.71 8.01
CA LEU A 93 -4.13 -16.01 7.15
C LEU A 93 -3.85 -14.59 7.65
N ASP A 94 -4.89 -13.83 7.99
CA ASP A 94 -4.75 -12.46 8.49
C ASP A 94 -3.95 -12.41 9.81
N ILE A 95 -4.28 -13.29 10.75
CA ILE A 95 -3.57 -13.39 12.03
C ILE A 95 -2.11 -13.83 11.81
N ALA A 96 -1.88 -14.80 10.92
CA ALA A 96 -0.53 -15.27 10.63
C ALA A 96 0.35 -14.16 10.02
N VAL A 97 -0.18 -13.40 9.06
CA VAL A 97 0.53 -12.26 8.45
C VAL A 97 0.80 -11.17 9.48
N ALA A 98 -0.18 -10.84 10.34
CA ALA A 98 -0.02 -9.85 11.39
C ALA A 98 1.08 -10.24 12.39
N ILE A 99 1.10 -11.49 12.87
CA ILE A 99 2.14 -11.99 13.77
C ILE A 99 3.50 -12.00 13.08
N LEU A 100 3.56 -12.48 11.84
CA LEU A 100 4.80 -12.54 11.07
C LEU A 100 5.42 -11.14 10.90
N LEU A 101 4.62 -10.15 10.53
CA LEU A 101 5.10 -8.77 10.41
C LEU A 101 5.54 -8.17 11.74
N LEU A 102 4.81 -8.44 12.83
CA LEU A 102 5.19 -7.97 14.16
C LEU A 102 6.52 -8.57 14.61
N VAL A 103 6.73 -9.86 14.37
CA VAL A 103 7.98 -10.55 14.70
C VAL A 103 9.13 -10.00 13.87
N ILE A 104 8.98 -9.89 12.54
CA ILE A 104 10.03 -9.34 11.66
C ILE A 104 10.38 -7.91 12.08
N SER A 105 9.36 -7.07 12.33
CA SER A 105 9.56 -5.69 12.79
C SER A 105 10.31 -5.64 14.12
N GLY A 106 9.90 -6.45 15.10
CA GLY A 106 10.57 -6.50 16.40
C GLY A 106 12.02 -6.99 16.32
N LEU A 107 12.28 -8.00 15.49
CA LEU A 107 13.64 -8.51 15.26
C LEU A 107 14.53 -7.45 14.60
N LEU A 108 14.05 -6.76 13.57
CA LEU A 108 14.82 -5.69 12.92
C LEU A 108 15.06 -4.50 13.87
N LEU A 109 14.08 -4.16 14.71
CA LEU A 109 14.25 -3.10 15.69
C LEU A 109 15.31 -3.48 16.74
N GLY A 110 15.30 -4.74 17.18
CA GLY A 110 16.31 -5.28 18.10
C GLY A 110 17.71 -5.30 17.50
N ASP A 111 17.83 -5.68 16.22
CA ASP A 111 19.10 -5.65 15.48
C ASP A 111 19.63 -4.22 15.34
N VAL A 112 18.78 -3.26 14.98
CA VAL A 112 19.14 -1.83 14.83
C VAL A 112 19.50 -1.16 16.15
N VAL A 113 18.85 -1.50 17.26
CA VAL A 113 19.14 -0.92 18.58
C VAL A 113 20.35 -1.60 19.25
N GLY A 114 20.60 -2.87 18.90
CA GLY A 114 21.72 -3.66 19.42
C GLY A 114 23.03 -3.50 18.64
N SER A 115 23.01 -2.89 17.45
CA SER A 115 24.18 -2.54 16.64
C SER A 115 24.63 -1.09 16.87
#